data_AF-A0A0A0KP75-F1
#
_entry.id   AF-A0A0A0KP75-F1
#
_cell.length_a   1.000
_cell.length_b   1.000
_cell.length_c   1.000
_cell.angle_alpha   90.00
_cell.angle_beta   90.00
_cell.angle_gamma   90.00
#
_symmetry.space_group_name_H-M   'P 1'
#
loop_
_entity.id
_entity.type
_entity.pdbx_description
1 polymer ?
#
loop_
_entity_poly.entity_id
_entity_poly.type
_entity_poly.pdbx_seq_one_letter_code
_entity_poly.pdbx_strand_id
1 'polypeptide(L)'
;MMVSTNPKYKSFVAPLFLVFLLSSSSWVDSSSLEESFLQCLNENSQFSVPYSSFCAPNNATFNALLQSTAQNLRLLKVMGESFPELSLTRKDCIETSWIKSVLYIAGYPSGTPPEVLLQGKSTFKNYFKAKSDFVKNPIPETGLEGLWKRLFEDEGPLMIWNPYGGMMGKISETEIPFPHRRGVLFKIQYLTTWQKVEENQDKHLQWIKKLYNYMTPYVSQLPREAYVNYRDLDLGINKNSNTSYIESIGWGTRYFKENFGRLLRVKTKVDPDNFFRHEQSIPPIPTSEALRSFGSSKRGFD
;
A
#
# COMPACT_ATOMS: atom_id res chain seq x y z
N MET A 1 16.13 4.37 6.98
CA MET A 1 17.09 3.61 6.16
C MET A 1 18.38 3.50 6.96
N MET A 2 18.67 2.33 7.53
CA MET A 2 19.96 2.08 8.19
C MET A 2 20.81 1.27 7.22
N VAL A 3 21.94 1.84 6.79
CA VAL A 3 22.96 1.16 5.99
C VAL A 3 23.80 0.35 6.96
N SER A 4 23.85 -0.98 6.78
CA SER A 4 24.75 -1.83 7.56
C SER A 4 26.21 -1.46 7.25
N THR A 5 26.98 -1.08 8.27
CA THR A 5 28.41 -0.74 8.15
C THR A 5 29.32 -1.97 8.09
N ASN A 6 28.76 -3.18 8.11
CA ASN A 6 29.54 -4.41 8.16
C ASN A 6 30.02 -4.84 6.74
N PRO A 7 31.34 -4.92 6.49
CA PRO A 7 31.91 -5.10 5.16
C PRO A 7 31.55 -6.43 4.48
N LYS A 8 31.09 -7.45 5.23
CA LYS A 8 30.59 -8.71 4.66
C LYS A 8 29.20 -8.59 3.99
N TYR A 9 28.45 -7.52 4.26
CA TYR A 9 27.05 -7.37 3.84
C TYR A 9 26.82 -6.24 2.83
N LYS A 10 27.90 -5.60 2.34
CA LYS A 10 27.82 -4.54 1.32
C LYS A 10 27.25 -5.02 -0.03
N SER A 11 27.37 -6.31 -0.35
CA SER A 11 26.99 -6.84 -1.67
C SER A 11 25.49 -7.12 -1.85
N PHE A 12 24.67 -7.03 -0.79
CA PHE A 12 23.25 -7.37 -0.80
C PHE A 12 22.32 -6.20 -0.45
N VAL A 13 22.82 -4.96 -0.45
CA VAL A 13 21.99 -3.77 -0.23
C VAL A 13 21.19 -3.49 -1.50
N ALA A 14 20.05 -4.19 -1.67
CA ALA A 14 19.04 -3.77 -2.62
C ALA A 14 18.50 -2.40 -2.20
N PRO A 15 18.40 -1.42 -3.12
CA PRO A 15 17.93 -0.08 -2.77
C PRO A 15 16.49 -0.15 -2.23
N LEU A 16 16.33 0.36 -1.00
CA LEU A 16 15.05 0.48 -0.33
C LEU A 16 14.29 1.64 -1.01
N PHE A 17 13.46 1.32 -2.00
CA PHE A 17 12.67 2.33 -2.71
C PHE A 17 11.51 2.82 -1.83
N LEU A 18 11.56 4.09 -1.47
CA LEU A 18 10.42 4.83 -0.91
C LEU A 18 9.46 5.18 -2.06
N VAL A 19 8.36 4.44 -2.17
CA VAL A 19 7.36 4.63 -3.22
C VAL A 19 6.21 5.49 -2.68
N PHE A 20 6.13 6.76 -3.11
CA PHE A 20 4.93 7.58 -2.93
C PHE A 20 4.03 7.41 -4.16
N LEU A 21 2.96 6.61 -4.03
CA LEU A 21 1.89 6.54 -5.02
C LEU A 21 0.86 7.63 -4.72
N LEU A 22 0.84 8.69 -5.53
CA LEU A 22 -0.33 9.55 -5.66
C LEU A 22 -0.89 9.32 -7.08
N SER A 23 -2.06 8.71 -7.14
CA SER A 23 -2.85 8.58 -8.37
C SER A 23 -3.52 9.92 -8.68
N SER A 24 -3.33 10.45 -9.88
CA SER A 24 -4.27 11.39 -10.47
C SER A 24 -4.40 11.18 -11.98
N SER A 25 -5.60 11.51 -12.43
CA SER A 25 -6.27 11.13 -13.67
C SER A 25 -5.85 11.94 -14.91
N SER A 26 -6.34 11.43 -16.05
CA SER A 26 -6.14 11.78 -17.46
C SER A 26 -6.11 13.26 -17.84
N TRP A 27 -5.40 13.53 -18.94
CA TRP A 27 -5.22 14.83 -19.58
C TRP A 27 -6.48 15.27 -20.35
N VAL A 28 -6.92 16.51 -20.12
CA VAL A 28 -7.86 17.29 -20.95
C VAL A 28 -7.29 18.71 -21.08
N ASP A 29 -7.65 19.39 -22.17
CA ASP A 29 -7.09 20.64 -22.70
C ASP A 29 -6.85 21.77 -21.68
N SER A 30 -5.70 22.45 -21.79
CA SER A 30 -5.01 23.09 -20.66
C SER A 30 -5.63 24.39 -20.13
N SER A 31 -6.40 25.13 -20.94
CA SER A 31 -6.99 26.41 -20.51
C SER A 31 -8.30 26.23 -19.74
N SER A 32 -9.19 25.35 -20.22
CA SER A 32 -10.49 25.09 -19.56
C SER A 32 -10.36 24.30 -18.26
N LEU A 33 -9.31 23.48 -18.14
CA LEU A 33 -9.08 22.64 -16.98
C LEU A 33 -8.54 23.43 -15.79
N GLU A 34 -7.69 24.43 -16.04
CA GLU A 34 -7.17 25.31 -14.99
C GLU A 34 -8.31 26.11 -14.35
N GLU A 35 -9.17 26.74 -15.14
CA GLU A 35 -10.33 27.47 -14.64
C GLU A 35 -11.31 26.56 -13.89
N SER A 36 -11.62 25.38 -14.45
CA SER A 36 -12.50 24.39 -13.81
C SER A 36 -11.91 23.85 -12.51
N PHE A 37 -10.60 23.60 -12.47
CA PHE A 37 -9.88 23.14 -11.28
C PHE A 37 -9.85 24.21 -10.20
N LEU A 38 -9.62 25.47 -10.56
CA LEU A 38 -9.57 26.59 -9.62
C LEU A 38 -10.96 26.92 -9.07
N GLN A 39 -12.00 26.83 -9.89
CA GLN A 39 -13.37 26.94 -9.44
C GLN A 39 -13.71 25.81 -8.45
N CYS A 40 -13.42 24.56 -8.82
CA CYS A 40 -13.62 23.41 -7.94
C CYS A 40 -12.83 23.53 -6.62
N LEU A 41 -11.58 23.99 -6.68
CA LEU A 41 -10.73 24.17 -5.51
C LEU A 41 -11.30 25.23 -4.56
N ASN A 42 -11.78 26.37 -5.08
CA ASN A 42 -12.39 27.42 -4.27
C ASN A 42 -13.76 26.98 -3.70
N GLU A 43 -14.54 26.20 -4.44
CA GLU A 43 -15.82 25.66 -3.95
C GLU A 43 -15.66 24.61 -2.86
N ASN A 44 -14.53 23.87 -2.85
CA ASN A 44 -14.31 22.74 -1.95
C ASN A 44 -13.21 22.99 -0.89
N SER A 45 -12.64 24.19 -0.85
CA SER A 45 -11.63 24.60 0.15
C SER A 45 -12.22 25.63 1.11
N GLN A 46 -11.86 25.55 2.39
CA GLN A 46 -12.20 26.60 3.37
C GLN A 46 -11.36 27.87 3.20
N PHE A 47 -10.38 27.88 2.28
CA PHE A 47 -9.46 28.98 2.04
C PHE A 47 -9.50 29.37 0.56
N SER A 48 -9.69 30.66 0.27
CA SER A 48 -9.56 31.19 -1.09
C SER A 48 -8.09 31.28 -1.48
N VAL A 49 -7.68 30.54 -2.51
CA VAL A 49 -6.31 30.62 -3.02
C VAL A 49 -6.27 31.64 -4.17
N PRO A 50 -5.46 32.72 -4.07
CA PRO A 50 -5.37 33.71 -5.15
C PRO A 50 -4.90 33.08 -6.46
N TYR A 51 -5.48 33.50 -7.59
CA TYR A 51 -5.07 33.06 -8.93
C TYR A 51 -3.56 33.26 -9.17
N SER A 52 -2.97 34.32 -8.61
CA SER A 52 -1.53 34.62 -8.67
C SER A 52 -0.63 33.64 -7.92
N SER A 53 -1.20 32.74 -7.11
CA SER A 53 -0.46 31.67 -6.44
C SER A 53 -0.20 30.46 -7.34
N PHE A 54 -0.86 30.39 -8.49
CA PHE A 54 -0.67 29.34 -9.50
C PHE A 54 0.20 29.86 -10.64
N CYS A 55 1.21 29.08 -11.01
CA CYS A 55 2.14 29.40 -12.08
C CYS A 55 2.04 28.29 -13.14
N ALA A 56 1.38 28.59 -14.25
CA ALA A 56 1.17 27.69 -15.38
C ALA A 56 2.17 27.96 -16.52
N PRO A 57 2.36 27.04 -17.50
CA PRO A 57 3.36 27.18 -18.55
C PRO A 57 3.25 28.44 -19.43
N ASN A 58 2.06 29.04 -19.51
CA ASN A 58 1.79 30.29 -20.21
C ASN A 58 2.25 31.54 -19.44
N ASN A 59 2.61 31.41 -18.16
CA ASN A 59 2.98 32.52 -17.30
C ASN A 59 4.45 32.91 -17.55
N ALA A 60 4.74 34.20 -17.72
CA ALA A 60 6.09 34.67 -18.08
C ALA A 60 7.14 34.32 -17.01
N THR A 61 6.72 34.18 -15.76
CA THR A 61 7.57 33.76 -14.63
C THR A 61 7.71 32.25 -14.52
N PHE A 62 6.98 31.45 -15.29
CA PHE A 62 6.95 30.00 -15.16
C PHE A 62 8.32 29.37 -15.34
N ASN A 63 9.01 29.68 -16.44
CA ASN A 63 10.34 29.11 -16.66
C ASN A 63 11.34 29.57 -15.61
N ALA A 64 11.27 30.84 -15.16
CA ALA A 64 12.14 31.34 -14.10
C ALA A 64 11.84 30.67 -12.75
N LEU A 65 10.57 30.48 -12.39
CA LEU A 65 10.13 29.81 -11.18
C LEU A 65 10.49 28.32 -11.23
N LEU A 66 10.20 27.64 -12.34
CA LEU A 66 10.53 26.23 -12.59
C LEU A 66 12.04 25.99 -12.56
N GLN A 67 12.83 26.89 -13.16
CA GLN A 67 14.30 26.82 -13.10
C GLN A 67 14.85 27.23 -11.73
N SER A 68 14.19 28.13 -10.98
CA SER A 68 14.55 28.41 -9.59
C SER A 68 14.30 27.19 -8.70
N THR A 69 13.24 26.42 -9.01
CA THR A 69 13.00 25.13 -8.37
C THR A 69 13.97 24.05 -8.84
N ALA A 70 14.52 24.17 -10.06
CA ALA A 70 15.59 23.30 -10.59
C ALA A 70 16.87 23.24 -9.73
N GLN A 71 17.09 24.25 -8.89
CA GLN A 71 18.21 24.36 -7.96
C GLN A 71 17.76 24.22 -6.49
N ASN A 72 16.56 23.70 -6.25
CA ASN A 72 15.93 23.77 -4.94
C ASN A 72 16.61 22.84 -3.92
N LEU A 73 17.42 23.46 -3.07
CA LEU A 73 18.05 22.81 -1.92
C LEU A 73 17.06 22.45 -0.82
N ARG A 74 15.75 22.74 -0.94
CA ARG A 74 14.76 22.44 0.10
C ARG A 74 14.75 20.97 0.50
N LEU A 75 14.92 20.04 -0.45
CA LEU A 75 15.08 18.63 -0.10
C LEU A 75 16.33 18.40 0.76
N LEU A 76 17.48 18.90 0.35
CA LEU A 76 18.73 18.76 1.11
C LEU A 76 18.66 19.45 2.47
N LYS A 77 17.98 20.59 2.57
CA LYS A 77 17.74 21.29 3.84
C LYS A 77 16.87 20.44 4.78
N VAL A 78 15.71 19.97 4.30
CA VAL A 78 14.81 19.12 5.08
C VAL A 78 15.53 17.84 5.52
N MET A 79 16.29 17.20 4.63
CA MET A 79 17.04 15.98 4.95
C MET A 79 18.19 16.26 5.91
N GLY A 80 18.91 17.38 5.77
CA GLY A 80 19.96 17.78 6.71
C GLY A 80 19.42 18.11 8.11
N GLU A 81 18.21 18.64 8.22
CA GLU A 81 17.56 18.96 9.50
C GLU A 81 16.88 17.75 10.14
N SER A 82 16.18 16.92 9.35
CA SER A 82 15.27 15.89 9.87
C SER A 82 15.76 14.46 9.69
N PHE A 83 16.73 14.20 8.81
CA PHE A 83 17.29 12.87 8.61
C PHE A 83 18.76 12.91 8.12
N PRO A 84 19.67 13.56 8.85
CA PRO A 84 21.06 13.76 8.44
C PRO A 84 21.85 12.45 8.32
N GLU A 85 21.44 11.39 9.02
CA GLU A 85 22.09 10.07 9.02
C GLU A 85 22.09 9.43 7.63
N LEU A 86 21.13 9.77 6.76
CA LEU A 86 21.12 9.30 5.38
C LEU A 86 22.25 9.93 4.54
N SER A 87 22.79 11.07 4.96
CA SER A 87 23.87 11.79 4.28
C SER A 87 23.58 12.08 2.79
N LEU A 88 22.32 12.40 2.47
CA LEU A 88 21.89 12.69 1.10
C LEU A 88 22.63 13.92 0.55
N THR A 89 23.19 13.81 -0.66
CA THR A 89 23.88 14.91 -1.33
C THR A 89 23.15 15.33 -2.60
N ARG A 90 23.54 16.49 -3.17
CA ARG A 90 22.98 16.95 -4.45
C ARG A 90 23.23 15.97 -5.59
N LYS A 91 24.33 15.20 -5.55
CA LYS A 91 24.69 14.22 -6.60
C LYS A 91 23.72 13.03 -6.63
N ASP A 92 23.04 12.77 -5.53
CA ASP A 92 22.07 11.68 -5.40
C ASP A 92 20.66 12.12 -5.85
N CYS A 93 20.46 13.43 -6.07
CA CYS A 93 19.16 14.01 -6.41
C CYS A 93 19.05 14.23 -7.92
N ILE A 94 17.99 13.70 -8.53
CA ILE A 94 17.63 13.97 -9.93
C ILE A 94 16.35 14.78 -9.94
N GLU A 95 16.41 15.98 -10.50
CA GLU A 95 15.22 16.77 -10.73
C GLU A 95 14.62 16.48 -12.09
N THR A 96 13.30 16.30 -12.11
CA THR A 96 12.59 15.85 -13.31
C THR A 96 11.10 16.18 -13.20
N SER A 97 10.37 16.04 -14.31
CA SER A 97 8.92 16.22 -14.30
C SER A 97 8.22 15.11 -13.51
N TRP A 98 7.00 15.38 -13.04
CA TRP A 98 6.21 14.38 -12.31
C TRP A 98 6.10 13.06 -13.07
N ILE A 99 5.79 13.09 -14.37
CA ILE A 99 5.63 11.86 -15.18
C ILE A 99 6.94 11.07 -15.33
N LYS A 100 8.08 11.75 -15.40
CA LYS A 100 9.39 11.08 -15.42
C LYS A 100 9.75 10.49 -14.05
N SER A 101 9.31 11.12 -12.96
CA SER A 101 9.44 10.55 -11.61
C SER A 101 8.63 9.26 -11.45
N VAL A 102 7.46 9.17 -12.08
CA VAL A 102 6.64 7.93 -12.11
C VAL A 102 7.42 6.79 -12.77
N LEU A 103 8.06 7.05 -13.92
CA LEU A 103 8.92 6.07 -14.60
C LEU A 103 10.12 5.65 -13.74
N TYR A 104 10.79 6.61 -13.10
CA TYR A 104 11.93 6.36 -12.23
C TYR A 104 11.54 5.44 -11.05
N ILE A 105 10.44 5.76 -10.36
CA ILE A 105 9.94 4.96 -9.23
C ILE A 105 9.48 3.56 -9.68
N ALA A 106 8.92 3.46 -10.89
CA ALA A 106 8.53 2.17 -11.50
C ALA A 106 9.74 1.35 -12.00
N GLY A 107 10.97 1.85 -11.87
CA GLY A 107 12.19 1.14 -12.23
C GLY A 107 12.48 1.10 -13.74
N TYR A 108 11.88 1.99 -14.53
CA TYR A 108 12.22 2.10 -15.95
C TYR A 108 13.62 2.69 -16.15
N PRO A 109 14.36 2.27 -17.18
CA PRO A 109 15.65 2.87 -17.53
C PRO A 109 15.54 4.38 -17.75
N SER A 110 16.59 5.11 -17.40
CA SER A 110 16.68 6.55 -17.69
C SER A 110 16.55 6.82 -19.19
N GLY A 111 15.79 7.85 -19.56
CA GLY A 111 15.50 8.19 -20.95
C GLY A 111 14.30 7.46 -21.57
N THR A 112 13.65 6.54 -20.84
CA THR A 112 12.42 5.88 -21.32
C THR A 112 11.33 6.93 -21.58
N PRO A 113 10.68 6.92 -22.76
CA PRO A 113 9.60 7.85 -23.08
C PRO A 113 8.30 7.51 -22.30
N PRO A 114 7.54 8.51 -21.80
CA PRO A 114 6.29 8.29 -21.04
C PRO A 114 5.24 7.40 -21.72
N GLU A 115 5.25 7.37 -23.05
CA GLU A 115 4.34 6.58 -23.89
C GLU A 115 4.44 5.07 -23.62
N VAL A 116 5.54 4.61 -23.00
CA VAL A 116 5.66 3.22 -22.53
C VAL A 116 4.51 2.83 -21.60
N LEU A 117 3.98 3.79 -20.82
CA LEU A 117 2.87 3.56 -19.89
C LEU A 117 1.56 3.20 -20.61
N LEU A 118 1.39 3.65 -21.86
CA LEU A 118 0.20 3.34 -22.67
C LEU A 118 0.14 1.86 -23.07
N GLN A 119 1.25 1.13 -22.96
CA GLN A 119 1.29 -0.29 -23.30
C GLN A 119 0.53 -1.15 -22.30
N GLY A 120 0.36 -0.69 -21.05
CA GLY A 120 -0.38 -1.43 -20.02
C GLY A 120 0.20 -2.80 -19.68
N LYS A 121 1.51 -2.99 -19.86
CA LYS A 121 2.21 -4.27 -19.65
C LYS A 121 3.18 -4.17 -18.47
N SER A 122 3.22 -5.23 -17.65
CA SER A 122 4.25 -5.39 -16.62
C SER A 122 5.62 -5.56 -17.28
N THR A 123 6.65 -4.98 -16.67
CA THR A 123 8.05 -5.04 -17.15
C THR A 123 8.64 -6.44 -17.05
N PHE A 124 8.21 -7.23 -16.06
CA PHE A 124 8.55 -8.64 -15.90
C PHE A 124 7.43 -9.39 -15.19
N LYS A 125 7.49 -10.72 -15.23
CA LYS A 125 6.63 -11.63 -14.47
C LYS A 125 7.50 -12.65 -13.75
N ASN A 126 7.20 -12.91 -12.49
CA ASN A 126 7.84 -13.91 -11.66
C ASN A 126 6.76 -14.57 -10.78
N TYR A 127 7.10 -15.74 -10.22
CA TYR A 127 6.31 -16.30 -9.14
C TYR A 127 6.67 -15.57 -7.86
N PHE A 128 5.67 -15.32 -7.02
CA PHE A 128 5.91 -14.65 -5.75
C PHE A 128 4.88 -15.03 -4.69
N LYS A 129 5.27 -14.87 -3.43
CA LYS A 129 4.35 -14.82 -2.28
C LYS A 129 4.56 -13.49 -1.57
N ALA A 130 3.44 -12.83 -1.26
CA ALA A 130 3.45 -11.56 -0.56
C ALA A 130 2.66 -11.62 0.75
N LYS A 131 3.04 -10.75 1.69
CA LYS A 131 2.32 -10.44 2.93
C LYS A 131 2.46 -8.95 3.25
N SER A 132 1.68 -8.43 4.18
CA SER A 132 1.76 -7.03 4.59
C SER A 132 1.53 -6.84 6.08
N ASP A 133 2.16 -5.82 6.65
CA ASP A 133 1.88 -5.37 8.01
C ASP A 133 1.82 -3.84 8.07
N PHE A 134 1.23 -3.33 9.14
CA PHE A 134 1.31 -1.92 9.51
C PHE A 134 2.06 -1.79 10.84
N VAL A 135 3.00 -0.85 10.90
CA VAL A 135 3.83 -0.58 12.09
C VAL A 135 3.32 0.69 12.78
N LYS A 136 3.09 0.59 14.09
CA LYS A 136 2.60 1.71 14.93
C LYS A 136 3.64 2.24 15.92
N ASN A 137 4.63 1.43 16.25
CA ASN A 137 5.75 1.80 17.12
C ASN A 137 7.07 1.45 16.42
N PRO A 138 8.16 2.21 16.61
CA PRO A 138 9.46 1.88 16.03
C PRO A 138 9.91 0.47 16.43
N ILE A 139 10.41 -0.28 15.45
CA ILE A 139 10.96 -1.62 15.66
C ILE A 139 12.33 -1.45 16.35
N PRO A 140 12.60 -2.11 17.50
CA PRO A 140 13.88 -1.99 18.19
C PRO A 140 15.02 -2.54 17.34
N GLU A 141 16.25 -2.05 17.55
CA GLU A 141 17.44 -2.47 16.79
C GLU A 141 17.66 -3.99 16.85
N THR A 142 17.47 -4.63 18.00
CA THR A 142 17.54 -6.09 18.16
C THR A 142 16.51 -6.83 17.30
N GLY A 143 15.33 -6.23 17.08
CA GLY A 143 14.32 -6.71 16.14
C GLY A 143 14.77 -6.57 14.68
N LEU A 144 15.44 -5.47 14.34
CA LEU A 144 15.99 -5.25 13.00
C LEU A 144 17.17 -6.19 12.70
N GLU A 145 18.05 -6.45 13.67
CA GLU A 145 19.15 -7.40 13.52
C GLU A 145 18.65 -8.83 13.26
N GLY A 146 17.61 -9.27 13.99
CA GLY A 146 17.02 -10.58 13.78
C GLY A 146 16.21 -10.66 12.47
N LEU A 147 15.64 -9.55 12.01
CA LEU A 147 15.05 -9.42 10.68
C LEU A 147 16.13 -9.60 9.59
N TRP A 148 17.27 -8.92 9.69
CA TRP A 148 18.36 -9.03 8.73
C TRP A 148 18.87 -10.46 8.59
N LYS A 149 19.10 -11.15 9.70
CA LYS A 149 19.54 -12.56 9.70
C LYS A 149 18.61 -13.44 8.85
N ARG A 150 17.30 -13.23 8.98
CA ARG A 150 16.28 -13.98 8.23
C ARG A 150 16.18 -13.58 6.77
N LEU A 151 16.37 -12.30 6.45
CA LEU A 151 16.42 -11.85 5.06
C LEU A 151 17.52 -12.60 4.30
N PHE A 152 18.69 -12.81 4.91
CA PHE A 152 19.78 -13.55 4.28
C PHE A 152 19.59 -15.07 4.19
N GLU A 153 18.49 -15.64 4.71
CA GLU A 153 18.18 -17.08 4.60
C GLU A 153 17.50 -17.45 3.28
N ASP A 154 16.94 -16.48 2.55
CA ASP A 154 16.25 -16.70 1.28
C ASP A 154 17.04 -16.14 0.09
N GLU A 155 16.79 -16.68 -1.10
CA GLU A 155 17.48 -16.30 -2.33
C GLU A 155 16.77 -15.17 -3.09
N GLY A 156 15.46 -14.98 -2.87
CA GLY A 156 14.67 -13.91 -3.49
C GLY A 156 13.91 -12.98 -2.53
N PRO A 157 14.45 -12.60 -1.35
CA PRO A 157 13.74 -11.79 -0.37
C PRO A 157 13.63 -10.34 -0.84
N LEU A 158 12.47 -9.74 -0.66
CA LEU A 158 12.27 -8.30 -0.84
C LEU A 158 11.32 -7.78 0.24
N MET A 159 11.66 -6.62 0.80
CA MET A 159 10.83 -5.96 1.81
C MET A 159 10.77 -4.46 1.51
N ILE A 160 9.55 -3.91 1.41
CA ILE A 160 9.32 -2.51 1.02
C ILE A 160 8.56 -1.80 2.14
N TRP A 161 9.10 -0.68 2.62
CA TRP A 161 8.54 0.08 3.73
C TRP A 161 8.07 1.44 3.21
N ASN A 162 6.78 1.71 3.34
CA ASN A 162 6.15 2.93 2.83
C ASN A 162 5.70 3.79 4.01
N PRO A 163 6.24 5.00 4.20
CA PRO A 163 5.91 5.86 5.32
C PRO A 163 4.46 6.32 5.25
N TYR A 164 3.83 6.41 6.41
CA TYR A 164 2.49 6.96 6.63
C TYR A 164 2.62 8.31 7.35
N GLY A 165 1.52 8.83 7.89
CA GLY A 165 1.44 10.20 8.41
C GLY A 165 0.94 11.17 7.34
N GLY A 166 1.33 12.45 7.45
CA GLY A 166 0.87 13.49 6.52
C GLY A 166 -0.65 13.51 6.36
N MET A 167 -1.14 13.49 5.11
CA MET A 167 -2.58 13.45 4.82
C MET A 167 -3.25 12.16 5.30
N MET A 168 -2.55 11.02 5.26
CA MET A 168 -3.12 9.74 5.70
C MET A 168 -3.50 9.72 7.18
N GLY A 169 -2.83 10.53 8.02
CA GLY A 169 -3.17 10.67 9.44
C GLY A 169 -4.32 11.65 9.74
N LYS A 170 -4.75 12.44 8.74
CA LYS A 170 -5.84 13.42 8.87
C LYS A 170 -7.21 12.83 8.50
N ILE A 171 -7.23 11.84 7.61
CA ILE A 171 -8.46 11.16 7.16
C ILE A 171 -8.97 10.22 8.26
N SER A 172 -10.28 10.22 8.50
CA SER A 172 -10.93 9.29 9.46
C SER A 172 -10.76 7.83 9.02
N GLU A 173 -10.59 6.91 9.97
CA GLU A 173 -10.55 5.47 9.69
C GLU A 173 -11.86 4.97 9.05
N THR A 174 -12.99 5.63 9.31
CA THR A 174 -14.32 5.25 8.82
C THR A 174 -14.80 6.00 7.59
N GLU A 175 -13.98 6.93 7.07
CA GLU A 175 -14.30 7.74 5.88
C GLU A 175 -14.61 6.84 4.67
N ILE A 176 -13.76 5.84 4.45
CA ILE A 176 -13.87 4.85 3.39
C ILE A 176 -13.47 3.46 3.95
N PRO A 177 -13.70 2.35 3.21
CA PRO A 177 -13.39 1.01 3.71
C PRO A 177 -11.95 0.80 4.21
N PHE A 178 -10.96 1.47 3.60
CA PHE A 178 -9.55 1.38 3.98
C PHE A 178 -9.28 2.13 5.31
N PRO A 179 -8.97 1.41 6.40
CA PRO A 179 -9.01 1.97 7.75
C PRO A 179 -7.65 2.40 8.30
N HIS A 180 -6.54 2.08 7.62
CA HIS A 180 -5.19 2.25 8.19
C HIS A 180 -4.73 3.71 8.07
N ARG A 181 -5.05 4.53 9.07
CA ARG A 181 -4.87 6.00 9.04
C ARG A 181 -3.92 6.49 10.12
N ARG A 182 -4.45 7.26 11.08
CA ARG A 182 -3.70 7.87 12.18
C ARG A 182 -3.07 6.82 13.08
N GLY A 183 -1.85 7.08 13.55
CA GLY A 183 -1.10 6.15 14.41
C GLY A 183 -0.32 5.07 13.65
N VAL A 184 -0.46 4.98 12.32
CA VAL A 184 0.42 4.16 11.48
C VAL A 184 1.68 4.97 11.14
N LEU A 185 2.85 4.42 11.45
CA LEU A 185 4.15 4.99 11.08
C LEU A 185 4.51 4.64 9.63
N PHE A 186 4.36 3.37 9.26
CA PHE A 186 4.61 2.87 7.91
C PHE A 186 3.93 1.53 7.65
N LYS A 187 3.70 1.22 6.37
CA LYS A 187 3.26 -0.08 5.88
C LYS A 187 4.45 -0.87 5.36
N ILE A 188 4.52 -2.15 5.74
CA ILE A 188 5.48 -3.11 5.22
C ILE A 188 4.80 -3.98 4.17
N GLN A 189 5.49 -4.24 3.06
CA GLN A 189 5.25 -5.36 2.17
C GLN A 189 6.41 -6.34 2.28
N TYR A 190 6.10 -7.60 2.53
CA TYR A 190 7.04 -8.73 2.48
C TYR A 190 6.83 -9.46 1.17
N LEU A 191 7.90 -9.81 0.48
CA LEU A 191 7.91 -10.53 -0.77
C LEU A 191 9.02 -11.57 -0.75
N THR A 192 8.73 -12.74 -1.30
CA THR A 192 9.74 -13.67 -1.82
C THR A 192 9.36 -14.00 -3.25
N THR A 193 10.35 -14.03 -4.14
CA THR A 193 10.13 -14.22 -5.57
C THR A 193 11.05 -15.28 -6.13
N TRP A 194 10.55 -16.06 -7.10
CA TRP A 194 11.31 -17.10 -7.77
C TRP A 194 10.94 -17.20 -9.25
N GLN A 195 11.82 -17.80 -10.06
CA GLN A 195 11.72 -17.73 -11.52
C GLN A 195 11.15 -19.01 -12.14
N LYS A 196 11.44 -20.16 -11.54
CA LYS A 196 11.12 -21.48 -12.12
C LYS A 196 10.02 -22.18 -11.34
N VAL A 197 9.13 -22.88 -12.04
CA VAL A 197 8.09 -23.68 -11.40
C VAL A 197 8.70 -24.85 -10.61
N GLU A 198 9.82 -25.36 -11.11
CA GLU A 198 10.57 -26.48 -10.53
C GLU A 198 11.43 -26.08 -9.32
N GLU A 199 11.52 -24.78 -9.03
CA GLU A 199 12.15 -24.30 -7.81
C GLU A 199 11.31 -24.71 -6.61
N ASN A 200 11.95 -24.97 -5.46
CA ASN A 200 11.25 -25.45 -4.26
C ASN A 200 10.34 -24.34 -3.69
N GLN A 201 9.13 -24.23 -4.23
CA GLN A 201 8.10 -23.27 -3.80
C GLN A 201 7.85 -23.34 -2.30
N ASP A 202 7.88 -24.55 -1.72
CA ASP A 202 7.64 -24.73 -0.29
C ASP A 202 8.71 -24.07 0.57
N LYS A 203 9.97 -24.01 0.11
CA LYS A 203 11.04 -23.26 0.79
C LYS A 203 10.68 -21.78 0.92
N HIS A 204 10.29 -21.14 -0.19
CA HIS A 204 9.89 -19.72 -0.24
C HIS A 204 8.67 -19.45 0.65
N LEU A 205 7.64 -20.30 0.54
CA LEU A 205 6.41 -20.18 1.33
C LEU A 205 6.67 -20.35 2.83
N GLN A 206 7.50 -21.31 3.21
CA GLN A 206 7.87 -21.52 4.61
C GLN A 206 8.72 -20.36 5.14
N TRP A 207 9.66 -19.86 4.35
CA TRP A 207 10.50 -18.73 4.71
C TRP A 207 9.66 -17.48 5.02
N ILE A 208 8.76 -17.08 4.11
CA ILE A 208 7.97 -15.86 4.34
C ILE A 208 7.01 -16.02 5.52
N LYS A 209 6.52 -17.24 5.79
CA LYS A 209 5.73 -17.54 7.00
C LYS A 209 6.56 -17.38 8.26
N LYS A 210 7.80 -17.89 8.29
CA LYS A 210 8.73 -17.73 9.42
C LYS A 210 9.07 -16.26 9.66
N LEU A 211 9.36 -15.51 8.58
CA LEU A 211 9.64 -14.07 8.65
C LEU A 211 8.44 -13.28 9.18
N TYR A 212 7.25 -13.53 8.63
CA TYR A 212 6.03 -12.87 9.07
C TYR A 212 5.68 -13.19 10.53
N ASN A 213 5.88 -14.44 10.97
CA ASN A 213 5.70 -14.82 12.37
C ASN A 213 6.72 -14.12 13.28
N TYR A 214 7.97 -13.99 12.86
CA TYR A 214 8.99 -13.24 13.60
C TYR A 214 8.62 -11.78 13.82
N MET A 215 7.95 -11.15 12.84
CA MET A 215 7.56 -9.74 12.91
C MET A 215 6.36 -9.45 13.82
N THR A 216 5.63 -10.48 14.27
CA THR A 216 4.40 -10.35 15.09
C THR A 216 4.52 -9.37 16.29
N PRO A 217 5.56 -9.40 17.13
CA PRO A 217 5.64 -8.50 18.29
C PRO A 217 5.94 -7.05 17.92
N TYR A 218 6.36 -6.76 16.68
CA TYR A 218 6.84 -5.44 16.26
C TYR A 218 5.85 -4.67 15.37
N VAL A 219 4.73 -5.28 15.01
CA VAL A 219 3.73 -4.72 14.11
C VAL A 219 2.41 -4.50 14.86
N SER A 220 1.41 -3.93 14.19
CA SER A 220 0.07 -3.75 14.76
C SER A 220 -0.49 -5.05 15.36
N GLN A 221 -1.23 -4.90 16.45
CA GLN A 221 -1.90 -6.00 17.15
C GLN A 221 -3.35 -5.61 17.45
N LEU A 222 -4.22 -6.62 17.56
CA LEU A 222 -5.64 -6.48 17.92
C LEU A 222 -6.45 -5.50 17.03
N PRO A 223 -6.63 -5.79 15.72
CA PRO A 223 -6.10 -6.93 14.97
C PRO A 223 -4.69 -6.65 14.41
N ARG A 224 -4.01 -7.70 13.95
CA ARG A 224 -2.82 -7.54 13.10
C ARG A 224 -3.26 -7.11 11.71
N GLU A 225 -3.05 -5.82 11.42
CA GLU A 225 -3.59 -5.14 10.24
C GLU A 225 -2.90 -5.59 8.95
N ALA A 226 -3.68 -5.75 7.87
CA ALA A 226 -3.20 -6.18 6.56
C ALA A 226 -3.85 -5.36 5.44
N TYR A 227 -3.21 -5.24 4.27
CA TYR A 227 -3.75 -4.47 3.15
C TYR A 227 -4.46 -5.36 2.14
N VAL A 228 -5.74 -5.10 1.87
CA VAL A 228 -6.59 -5.96 1.02
C VAL A 228 -6.05 -6.16 -0.41
N ASN A 229 -5.35 -5.17 -1.00
CA ASN A 229 -4.77 -5.30 -2.33
C ASN A 229 -3.50 -6.18 -2.36
N TYR A 230 -2.95 -6.54 -1.20
CA TYR A 230 -1.93 -7.58 -1.05
C TYR A 230 -2.59 -8.83 -0.46
N ARG A 231 -3.51 -9.41 -1.25
CA ARG A 231 -4.33 -10.56 -0.85
C ARG A 231 -3.47 -11.70 -0.29
N ASP A 232 -3.76 -12.07 0.95
CA ASP A 232 -3.09 -13.18 1.64
C ASP A 232 -4.12 -14.18 2.17
N LEU A 233 -4.25 -15.31 1.47
CA LEU A 233 -5.15 -16.40 1.87
C LEU A 233 -4.73 -17.11 3.17
N ASP A 234 -3.47 -16.94 3.62
CA ASP A 234 -3.03 -17.48 4.91
C ASP A 234 -3.72 -16.77 6.11
N LEU A 235 -4.35 -15.61 5.89
CA LEU A 235 -5.15 -14.93 6.92
C LEU A 235 -6.48 -15.63 7.21
N GLY A 236 -6.91 -16.53 6.31
CA GLY A 236 -8.19 -17.22 6.36
C GLY A 236 -8.93 -17.12 5.03
N ILE A 237 -9.79 -18.10 4.76
CA ILE A 237 -10.62 -18.15 3.56
C ILE A 237 -12.05 -18.49 3.92
N ASN A 238 -12.96 -18.10 3.06
CA ASN A 238 -14.35 -18.52 3.04
C ASN A 238 -14.43 -20.00 2.61
N LYS A 239 -15.10 -20.85 3.39
CA LYS A 239 -15.35 -22.25 3.00
C LYS A 239 -16.68 -22.37 2.25
N ASN A 240 -16.60 -22.53 0.93
CA ASN A 240 -17.73 -22.83 0.02
C ASN A 240 -19.01 -21.99 0.24
N SER A 241 -20.13 -22.38 -0.38
CA SER A 241 -21.40 -21.61 -0.44
C SER A 241 -22.00 -21.21 0.90
N ASN A 242 -21.56 -21.83 2.00
CA ASN A 242 -22.07 -21.61 3.34
C ASN A 242 -21.05 -20.87 4.21
N THR A 243 -20.42 -19.84 3.64
CA THR A 243 -19.45 -19.01 4.36
C THR A 243 -20.12 -18.40 5.58
N SER A 244 -19.79 -18.93 6.76
CA SER A 244 -20.28 -18.38 8.01
C SER A 244 -19.64 -17.01 8.19
N TYR A 245 -20.49 -15.99 8.37
CA TYR A 245 -20.13 -14.65 8.85
C TYR A 245 -18.98 -14.69 9.87
N ILE A 246 -19.01 -15.66 10.79
CA ILE A 246 -18.01 -15.85 11.86
C ILE A 246 -16.60 -16.11 11.30
N GLU A 247 -16.45 -16.95 10.28
CA GLU A 247 -15.14 -17.25 9.68
C GLU A 247 -14.54 -16.00 9.01
N SER A 248 -15.39 -15.17 8.42
CA SER A 248 -14.96 -13.96 7.71
C SER A 248 -14.44 -12.85 8.63
N ILE A 249 -14.85 -12.82 9.90
CA ILE A 249 -14.40 -11.81 10.88
C ILE A 249 -12.88 -11.90 11.08
N GLY A 250 -12.32 -13.12 11.09
CA GLY A 250 -10.91 -13.37 11.38
C GLY A 250 -9.95 -12.67 10.42
N TRP A 251 -10.24 -12.72 9.11
CA TRP A 251 -9.46 -12.02 8.08
C TRP A 251 -10.03 -10.63 7.77
N GLY A 252 -11.36 -10.45 7.82
CA GLY A 252 -12.04 -9.21 7.46
C GLY A 252 -11.67 -8.03 8.35
N THR A 253 -11.56 -8.26 9.65
CA THR A 253 -11.12 -7.22 10.60
C THR A 253 -9.65 -6.85 10.42
N ARG A 254 -8.80 -7.74 9.90
CA ARG A 254 -7.40 -7.40 9.56
C ARG A 254 -7.32 -6.43 8.40
N TYR A 255 -8.16 -6.61 7.38
CA TYR A 255 -8.20 -5.73 6.21
C TYR A 255 -8.99 -4.42 6.43
N PHE A 256 -10.05 -4.46 7.23
CA PHE A 256 -11.03 -3.37 7.28
C PHE A 256 -11.31 -2.85 8.69
N LYS A 257 -10.69 -3.42 9.74
CA LYS A 257 -10.93 -3.05 11.15
C LYS A 257 -12.44 -2.98 11.43
N GLU A 258 -12.90 -1.90 12.08
CA GLU A 258 -14.30 -1.66 12.40
C GLU A 258 -15.20 -1.46 11.18
N ASN A 259 -14.65 -1.06 10.03
CA ASN A 259 -15.42 -0.88 8.79
C ASN A 259 -15.99 -2.20 8.25
N PHE A 260 -15.46 -3.35 8.68
CA PHE A 260 -15.94 -4.65 8.23
C PHE A 260 -17.43 -4.85 8.50
N GLY A 261 -17.93 -4.38 9.65
CA GLY A 261 -19.36 -4.47 9.99
C GLY A 261 -20.26 -3.69 9.03
N ARG A 262 -19.83 -2.49 8.62
CA ARG A 262 -20.53 -1.67 7.61
C ARG A 262 -20.51 -2.34 6.23
N LEU A 263 -19.37 -2.92 5.86
CA LEU A 263 -19.19 -3.63 4.58
C LEU A 263 -20.10 -4.85 4.45
N LEU A 264 -20.24 -5.64 5.51
CA LEU A 264 -21.15 -6.79 5.55
C LEU A 264 -22.62 -6.36 5.31
N ARG A 265 -23.06 -5.27 5.95
CA ARG A 265 -24.43 -4.73 5.76
C ARG A 265 -24.67 -4.26 4.32
N VAL A 266 -23.68 -3.59 3.73
CA VAL A 266 -23.75 -3.16 2.33
C VAL A 266 -23.84 -4.38 1.41
N LYS A 267 -22.95 -5.37 1.59
CA LYS A 267 -22.96 -6.62 0.82
C LYS A 267 -24.32 -7.32 0.88
N THR A 268 -24.90 -7.49 2.07
CA THR A 268 -26.23 -8.10 2.23
C THR A 268 -27.31 -7.36 1.45
N LYS A 269 -27.24 -6.03 1.38
CA LYS A 269 -28.26 -5.22 0.68
C LYS A 269 -28.11 -5.28 -0.84
N VAL A 270 -26.88 -5.27 -1.35
CA VAL A 270 -26.61 -5.11 -2.80
C VAL A 270 -26.40 -6.43 -3.52
N ASP A 271 -26.02 -7.49 -2.81
CA ASP A 271 -25.78 -8.83 -3.37
C ASP A 271 -26.14 -9.90 -2.32
N PRO A 272 -27.44 -10.06 -1.99
CA PRO A 272 -27.93 -10.99 -0.98
C PRO A 272 -27.65 -12.46 -1.34
N ASP A 273 -27.70 -12.82 -2.63
CA ASP A 273 -27.44 -14.17 -3.13
C ASP A 273 -25.95 -14.51 -3.20
N ASN A 274 -25.09 -13.57 -2.83
CA ASN A 274 -23.64 -13.70 -2.85
C ASN A 274 -23.10 -14.14 -4.23
N PHE A 275 -23.65 -13.54 -5.30
CA PHE A 275 -23.26 -13.81 -6.67
C PHE A 275 -21.79 -13.43 -6.89
N PHE A 276 -21.39 -12.24 -6.45
CA PHE A 276 -20.01 -11.76 -6.54
C PHE A 276 -19.18 -12.27 -5.36
N ARG A 277 -18.54 -13.43 -5.54
CA ARG A 277 -17.77 -14.11 -4.48
C ARG A 277 -16.44 -14.67 -4.96
N HIS A 278 -15.53 -14.80 -4.00
CA HIS A 278 -14.25 -15.51 -4.12
C HIS A 278 -13.77 -15.91 -2.71
N GLU A 279 -12.57 -16.47 -2.57
CA GLU A 279 -12.05 -17.09 -1.32
C GLU A 279 -11.96 -16.13 -0.12
N GLN A 280 -11.99 -14.82 -0.34
CA GLN A 280 -11.99 -13.79 0.71
C GLN A 280 -12.91 -12.60 0.34
N SER A 281 -14.02 -12.88 -0.36
CA SER A 281 -15.07 -11.89 -0.58
C SER A 281 -15.81 -11.63 0.72
N ILE A 282 -16.27 -10.40 0.94
CA ILE A 282 -17.17 -10.08 2.06
C ILE A 282 -18.46 -10.91 1.87
N PRO A 283 -18.87 -11.76 2.83
CA PRO A 283 -20.11 -12.53 2.70
C PRO A 283 -21.33 -11.67 3.12
N PRO A 284 -22.55 -11.98 2.64
CA PRO A 284 -23.75 -11.41 3.23
C PRO A 284 -23.94 -11.96 4.66
N ILE A 285 -24.52 -11.15 5.53
CA ILE A 285 -25.06 -11.57 6.82
C ILE A 285 -26.24 -12.53 6.57
N PRO A 286 -26.31 -13.70 7.25
CA PRO A 286 -27.45 -14.61 7.12
C PRO A 286 -28.77 -13.90 7.50
N THR A 287 -29.74 -13.92 6.61
CA THR A 287 -31.12 -13.48 6.92
C THR A 287 -31.74 -14.50 7.87
N SER A 288 -32.48 -14.03 8.87
CA SER A 288 -33.13 -14.86 9.90
C SER A 288 -34.07 -15.96 9.36
N GLU A 289 -34.49 -15.88 8.10
CA GLU A 289 -35.24 -16.94 7.41
C GLU A 289 -34.41 -18.22 7.16
N ALA A 290 -33.09 -18.10 6.96
CA ALA A 290 -32.20 -19.26 6.81
C ALA A 290 -31.92 -19.99 8.13
N LEU A 291 -32.16 -19.35 9.28
CA LEU A 291 -32.12 -20.02 10.59
C LEU A 291 -33.41 -20.80 10.88
N ARG A 292 -34.53 -20.47 10.23
CA ARG A 292 -35.81 -21.20 10.38
C ARG A 292 -35.83 -22.50 9.59
N SER A 293 -35.17 -22.57 8.43
CA SER A 293 -35.15 -23.79 7.59
C SER A 293 -34.35 -24.95 8.20
N PHE A 294 -33.46 -24.69 9.15
CA PHE A 294 -32.76 -25.74 9.93
C PHE A 294 -33.53 -26.20 11.19
N GLY A 295 -34.61 -25.52 11.58
CA GLY A 295 -35.38 -25.79 12.80
C GLY A 295 -36.66 -26.63 12.62
N SER A 296 -37.06 -26.95 11.39
CA SER A 296 -38.35 -27.59 11.10
C SER A 296 -38.31 -29.09 10.79
N SER A 297 -37.16 -29.77 10.90
CA SER A 297 -37.08 -31.23 10.78
C SER A 297 -36.92 -31.91 12.14
N LYS A 298 -37.92 -31.79 13.02
CA LYS A 298 -38.20 -32.72 14.13
C LYS A 298 -39.51 -32.33 14.80
N ARG A 299 -40.62 -32.83 14.26
CA ARG A 299 -41.84 -33.17 14.99
C ARG A 299 -42.73 -34.00 14.07
N GLY A 300 -42.72 -35.30 14.29
CA GLY A 300 -43.44 -36.30 13.52
C GLY A 300 -43.16 -37.66 14.11
N PHE A 301 -43.73 -37.92 15.28
CA PHE A 301 -44.03 -39.24 15.81
C PHE A 301 -45.30 -39.06 16.64
N ASP A 302 -46.43 -39.37 16.00
CA ASP A 302 -47.52 -40.07 16.67
C ASP A 302 -47.06 -41.52 16.94
#